data_AF-A0A667FLG1-F1
#
_entry.id   AF-A0A667FLG1-F1
#
_cell.length_a   1.000
_cell.length_b   1.000
_cell.length_c   1.000
_cell.angle_alpha   90.00
_cell.angle_beta   90.00
_cell.angle_gamma   90.00
#
_symmetry.space_group_name_H-M   'P 1'
#
loop_
_entity.id
_entity.type
_entity.pdbx_description
1 polymer ?
#
loop_
_entity_poly.entity_id
_entity_poly.type
_entity_poly.pdbx_seq_one_letter_code
_entity_poly.pdbx_strand_id
1 'polypeptide(L)'
;MSDLLLLGLIVGLTLLLLLTLLAFAGYSGLLSGVVVSAGSPPIRNVTVAYKFHVGPYSETGRLFTESCSVSPKLRSIAVYYDNPHMVPPEKCRCAVGSILSEGEESPSSELIQLYQKFGFKVFSFPAPSHVVTATFPYTSTLSIWLATRRVHPALDAYIKGRKLCAHPRLEIYQQDQIYFMCPLARQGDFYVPEVKETERKSRGPAEATDAQMDGTGADTMSDTSSVSLEVGPGSRETSAATLSPGERRRVKSIFSELSSLCSGSSSCSLLRSSQFQEPPPHPSSPPRSPASP
;
A
#
# COMPACT_ATOMS: atom_id res chain seq x y z
N MET A 1 -40.80 -35.64 8.39
CA MET A 1 -40.93 -34.91 7.11
C MET A 1 -40.35 -33.51 7.20
N SER A 2 -40.72 -32.73 8.23
CA SER A 2 -40.16 -31.40 8.52
C SER A 2 -38.63 -31.37 8.72
N ASP A 3 -38.04 -32.36 9.39
CA ASP A 3 -36.60 -32.36 9.68
C ASP A 3 -35.72 -32.59 8.44
N LEU A 4 -36.18 -33.44 7.51
CA LEU A 4 -35.49 -33.67 6.23
C LEU A 4 -35.59 -32.44 5.31
N LEU A 5 -36.72 -31.74 5.33
CA LEU A 5 -36.89 -30.48 4.61
C LEU A 5 -36.00 -29.37 5.20
N LEU A 6 -35.93 -29.28 6.53
CA LEU A 6 -35.07 -28.33 7.23
C LEU A 6 -33.58 -28.61 6.93
N LEU A 7 -33.16 -29.88 7.00
CA LEU A 7 -31.80 -30.28 6.67
C LEU A 7 -31.45 -29.96 5.21
N GLY A 8 -32.36 -30.26 4.28
CA GLY A 8 -32.19 -29.92 2.87
C GLY A 8 -32.05 -28.41 2.64
N LEU A 9 -32.82 -27.59 3.35
CA LEU A 9 -32.72 -26.13 3.28
C LEU A 9 -31.39 -25.61 3.82
N ILE A 10 -30.91 -26.16 4.94
CA ILE A 10 -29.59 -25.81 5.50
C ILE A 10 -28.47 -26.17 4.52
N VAL A 11 -28.49 -27.38 3.95
CA VAL A 11 -27.50 -27.81 2.95
C VAL A 11 -27.56 -26.94 1.70
N GLY A 12 -28.77 -26.62 1.20
CA GLY A 12 -28.94 -25.74 0.05
C GLY A 12 -28.42 -24.32 0.32
N LEU A 13 -28.73 -23.74 1.47
CA LEU A 13 -28.29 -22.39 1.84
C LEU A 13 -26.78 -22.32 2.04
N THR A 14 -26.19 -23.33 2.68
CA THR A 14 -24.73 -23.41 2.87
C THR A 14 -23.99 -23.57 1.55
N LEU A 15 -24.50 -24.39 0.62
CA LEU A 15 -23.93 -24.53 -0.72
C LEU A 15 -24.03 -23.22 -1.52
N LEU A 16 -25.17 -22.53 -1.46
CA LEU A 16 -25.36 -21.24 -2.12
C LEU A 16 -24.39 -20.18 -1.57
N LEU A 17 -24.26 -20.09 -0.23
CA LEU A 17 -23.31 -19.19 0.41
C LEU A 17 -21.87 -19.47 -0.03
N LEU A 18 -21.47 -20.75 -0.06
CA LEU A 18 -20.14 -21.14 -0.51
C LEU A 18 -19.88 -20.73 -1.97
N LEU A 19 -20.86 -20.94 -2.86
CA LEU A 19 -20.77 -20.54 -4.26
C LEU A 19 -20.63 -19.01 -4.39
N THR A 20 -21.40 -18.23 -3.63
CA THR A 20 -21.29 -16.77 -3.61
C THR A 20 -19.91 -16.32 -3.11
N LEU A 21 -19.37 -16.93 -2.05
CA LEU A 21 -18.03 -16.61 -1.55
C LEU A 21 -16.93 -16.95 -2.56
N LEU A 22 -17.04 -18.09 -3.25
CA LEU A 22 -16.12 -18.48 -4.32
C LEU A 22 -16.19 -17.52 -5.50
N ALA A 23 -17.41 -17.14 -5.93
CA ALA A 23 -17.61 -16.14 -6.97
C ALA A 23 -17.01 -14.79 -6.58
N PHE A 24 -17.24 -14.34 -5.34
CA PHE A 24 -16.66 -13.09 -4.80
C PHE A 24 -15.13 -13.14 -4.74
N ALA A 25 -14.55 -14.27 -4.32
CA ALA A 25 -13.11 -14.45 -4.28
C ALA A 25 -12.50 -14.45 -5.69
N GLY A 26 -13.15 -15.12 -6.65
CA GLY A 26 -12.79 -15.08 -8.07
C GLY A 26 -12.84 -13.67 -8.64
N TYR A 27 -13.94 -12.95 -8.41
CA TYR A 27 -14.13 -11.55 -8.79
C TYR A 27 -13.07 -10.62 -8.18
N SER A 28 -12.64 -10.91 -6.95
CA SER A 28 -11.60 -10.16 -6.23
C SER A 28 -10.17 -10.43 -6.76
N GLY A 29 -10.00 -11.36 -7.71
CA GLY A 29 -8.71 -11.66 -8.32
C GLY A 29 -7.98 -12.86 -7.71
N LEU A 30 -8.66 -13.73 -6.93
CA LEU A 30 -8.03 -14.92 -6.35
C LEU A 30 -7.41 -15.83 -7.42
N LEU A 31 -8.04 -15.92 -8.59
CA LEU A 31 -7.58 -16.72 -9.72
C LEU A 31 -6.71 -15.94 -10.72
N SER A 32 -6.55 -14.63 -10.53
CA SER A 32 -5.76 -13.80 -11.43
C SER A 32 -4.27 -14.14 -11.32
N GLY A 33 -3.62 -14.27 -12.47
CA GLY A 33 -2.17 -14.42 -12.55
C GLY A 33 -1.46 -13.10 -12.21
N VAL A 34 -0.28 -13.21 -11.59
CA VAL A 34 0.61 -12.06 -11.40
C VAL A 34 1.72 -12.17 -12.43
N VAL A 35 1.75 -11.24 -13.38
CA VAL A 35 2.83 -11.14 -14.37
C VAL A 35 3.73 -9.98 -13.98
N VAL A 36 5.01 -10.28 -13.81
CA VAL A 36 6.05 -9.28 -13.53
C VAL A 36 6.92 -9.12 -14.76
N SER A 37 7.11 -7.89 -15.19
CA SER A 37 7.99 -7.55 -16.31
C SER A 37 8.83 -6.33 -16.01
N ALA A 38 9.90 -6.14 -16.76
CA ALA A 38 10.68 -4.91 -16.77
C ALA A 38 10.45 -4.21 -18.11
N GLY A 39 10.23 -2.91 -18.10
CA GLY A 39 9.95 -2.15 -19.32
C GLY A 39 9.59 -0.69 -19.06
N SER A 40 8.85 -0.12 -20.00
CA SER A 40 8.37 1.26 -19.94
C SER A 40 7.39 1.47 -18.78
N PRO A 41 7.39 2.66 -18.16
CA PRO A 41 6.51 2.94 -17.04
C PRO A 41 5.03 3.00 -17.44
N PRO A 42 4.12 2.63 -16.51
CA PRO A 42 2.69 2.81 -16.72
C PRO A 42 2.26 4.27 -16.62
N ILE A 43 3.15 5.15 -16.13
CA ILE A 43 2.89 6.57 -15.96
C ILE A 43 4.03 7.44 -16.52
N ARG A 44 3.68 8.68 -16.87
CA ARG A 44 4.62 9.76 -17.19
C ARG A 44 5.08 10.46 -15.90
N ASN A 45 5.58 11.68 -16.03
CA ASN A 45 5.79 12.56 -14.89
C ASN A 45 4.43 12.86 -14.23
N VAL A 46 4.39 12.83 -12.90
CA VAL A 46 3.14 13.02 -12.15
C VAL A 46 3.36 14.04 -11.05
N THR A 47 2.37 14.91 -10.84
CA THR A 47 2.33 15.77 -9.66
C THR A 47 1.37 15.15 -8.66
N VAL A 48 1.86 14.90 -7.44
CA VAL A 48 1.12 14.20 -6.39
C VAL A 48 0.87 15.12 -5.20
N ALA A 49 -0.33 15.03 -4.63
CA ALA A 49 -0.59 15.47 -3.27
C ALA A 49 -0.42 14.26 -2.36
N TYR A 50 0.37 14.38 -1.29
CA TYR A 50 0.67 13.28 -0.39
C TYR A 50 0.75 13.72 1.08
N LYS A 51 0.53 12.77 1.97
CA LYS A 51 0.94 12.83 3.37
C LYS A 51 2.06 11.82 3.61
N PHE A 52 3.13 12.30 4.22
CA PHE A 52 4.22 11.45 4.69
C PHE A 52 3.81 10.79 6.01
N HIS A 53 4.06 9.49 6.13
CA HIS A 53 3.73 8.70 7.29
C HIS A 53 4.88 7.77 7.65
N VAL A 54 5.13 7.65 8.96
CA VAL A 54 6.04 6.67 9.55
C VAL A 54 5.23 5.80 10.49
N GLY A 55 5.25 4.49 10.26
CA GLY A 55 4.44 3.53 11.00
C GLY A 55 4.01 2.33 10.15
N PRO A 56 3.22 1.42 10.73
CA PRO A 56 2.82 0.19 10.07
C PRO A 56 2.01 0.49 8.80
N TYR A 57 2.38 -0.13 7.68
CA TYR A 57 1.67 0.07 6.42
C TYR A 57 0.20 -0.37 6.47
N SER A 58 -0.17 -1.29 7.36
CA SER A 58 -1.56 -1.66 7.60
C SER A 58 -2.42 -0.47 8.04
N GLU A 59 -1.85 0.55 8.68
CA GLU A 59 -2.58 1.73 9.15
C GLU A 59 -2.73 2.84 8.09
N THR A 60 -2.17 2.65 6.89
CA THR A 60 -2.21 3.64 5.82
C THR A 60 -3.60 3.80 5.19
N GLY A 61 -4.53 2.87 5.43
CA GLY A 61 -5.90 2.92 4.91
C GLY A 61 -6.62 4.25 5.20
N ARG A 62 -6.37 4.85 6.37
CA ARG A 62 -6.95 6.17 6.72
C ARG A 62 -6.48 7.31 5.81
N LEU A 63 -5.23 7.25 5.34
CA LEU A 63 -4.64 8.27 4.47
C LEU A 63 -5.24 8.17 3.06
N PHE A 64 -5.50 6.95 2.60
CA PHE A 64 -6.27 6.73 1.37
C PHE A 64 -7.68 7.29 1.47
N THR A 65 -8.41 7.00 2.56
CA THR A 65 -9.75 7.56 2.78
C THR A 65 -9.70 9.08 2.79
N GLU A 66 -8.78 9.68 3.54
CA GLU A 66 -8.65 11.13 3.58
C GLU A 66 -8.39 11.73 2.20
N SER A 67 -7.47 11.14 1.43
CA SER A 67 -7.15 11.60 0.08
C SER A 67 -8.32 11.45 -0.91
N CYS A 68 -9.05 10.33 -0.83
CA CYS A 68 -10.26 10.07 -1.61
C CYS A 68 -11.40 11.04 -1.24
N SER A 69 -11.55 11.39 0.04
CA SER A 69 -12.59 12.32 0.50
C SER A 69 -12.36 13.74 0.00
N VAL A 70 -11.11 14.14 -0.25
CA VAL A 70 -10.80 15.44 -0.88
C VAL A 70 -11.20 15.46 -2.35
N SER A 71 -10.85 14.42 -3.11
CA SER A 71 -11.26 14.30 -4.52
C SER A 71 -11.37 12.82 -4.94
N PRO A 72 -12.59 12.26 -5.01
CA PRO A 72 -12.80 10.83 -5.28
C PRO A 72 -12.57 10.45 -6.74
N LYS A 73 -12.44 11.43 -7.64
CA LYS A 73 -12.20 11.21 -9.07
C LYS A 73 -10.73 10.99 -9.41
N LEU A 74 -9.82 11.41 -8.53
CA LEU A 74 -8.39 11.28 -8.77
C LEU A 74 -7.91 9.87 -8.45
N ARG A 75 -6.87 9.45 -9.16
CA ARG A 75 -6.17 8.18 -8.89
C ARG A 75 -5.40 8.32 -7.58
N SER A 76 -5.56 7.33 -6.69
CA SER A 76 -4.75 7.27 -5.47
C SER A 76 -3.37 6.70 -5.77
N ILE A 77 -2.38 7.13 -5.01
CA ILE A 77 -1.00 6.68 -5.11
C ILE A 77 -0.40 6.47 -3.73
N ALA A 78 0.39 5.41 -3.58
CA ALA A 78 1.26 5.19 -2.45
C ALA A 78 2.69 4.90 -2.90
N VAL A 79 3.65 5.41 -2.13
CA VAL A 79 5.08 5.15 -2.30
C VAL A 79 5.59 4.59 -0.98
N TYR A 80 6.12 3.36 -1.03
CA TYR A 80 6.69 2.66 0.12
C TYR A 80 8.20 2.67 0.02
N TYR A 81 8.85 3.28 1.01
CA TYR A 81 10.30 3.51 1.00
C TYR A 81 11.09 2.37 1.63
N ASP A 82 10.44 1.61 2.50
CA ASP A 82 11.07 0.55 3.30
C ASP A 82 10.42 -0.81 3.04
N ASN A 83 11.22 -1.86 3.14
CA ASN A 83 10.74 -3.24 3.08
C ASN A 83 10.19 -3.66 4.46
N PRO A 84 8.88 -3.97 4.60
CA PRO A 84 8.27 -4.29 5.88
C PRO A 84 8.75 -5.63 6.48
N HIS A 85 9.46 -6.46 5.71
CA HIS A 85 10.10 -7.68 6.21
C HIS A 85 11.51 -7.42 6.75
N MET A 86 12.10 -6.26 6.48
CA MET A 86 13.46 -5.89 6.90
C MET A 86 13.48 -4.74 7.90
N VAL A 87 12.53 -3.82 7.79
CA VAL A 87 12.39 -2.65 8.66
C VAL A 87 11.24 -2.90 9.64
N PRO A 88 11.42 -2.63 10.95
CA PRO A 88 10.34 -2.73 11.93
C PRO A 88 9.12 -1.89 11.50
N PRO A 89 7.88 -2.40 11.68
CA PRO A 89 6.67 -1.71 11.24
C PRO A 89 6.59 -0.25 11.70
N GLU A 90 7.03 0.06 12.92
CA GLU A 90 6.98 1.39 13.52
C GLU A 90 7.94 2.40 12.86
N LYS A 91 8.88 1.90 12.05
CA LYS A 91 9.90 2.69 11.35
C LYS A 91 9.69 2.71 9.83
N CYS A 92 8.72 1.95 9.32
CA CYS A 92 8.40 1.92 7.90
C CYS A 92 7.87 3.29 7.46
N ARG A 93 8.38 3.81 6.34
CA ARG A 93 8.04 5.13 5.80
C ARG A 93 7.28 4.98 4.50
N CYS A 94 6.23 5.76 4.35
CA CYS A 94 5.49 5.86 3.10
C CYS A 94 4.97 7.28 2.84
N ALA A 95 4.67 7.55 1.58
CA ALA A 95 3.89 8.70 1.15
C ALA A 95 2.59 8.20 0.52
N VAL A 96 1.44 8.69 0.97
CA VAL A 96 0.12 8.27 0.46
C VAL A 96 -0.70 9.50 0.07
N GLY A 97 -1.38 9.44 -1.06
CA GLY A 97 -2.32 10.49 -1.46
C GLY A 97 -2.90 10.29 -2.86
N SER A 98 -2.97 11.36 -3.66
CA SER A 98 -3.62 11.40 -4.97
C SER A 98 -2.73 12.03 -6.05
N ILE A 99 -2.84 11.52 -7.27
CA ILE A 99 -2.22 12.12 -8.47
C ILE A 99 -3.09 13.30 -8.90
N LEU A 100 -2.53 14.51 -8.86
CA LEU A 100 -3.22 15.75 -9.25
C LEU A 100 -3.16 16.00 -10.76
N SER A 101 -2.05 15.62 -11.40
CA SER A 101 -1.88 15.67 -12.85
C SER A 101 -0.81 14.70 -13.34
N GLU A 102 -0.85 14.37 -14.63
CA GLU A 102 0.12 13.50 -15.30
C GLU A 102 0.52 14.09 -16.67
N GLY A 103 1.80 14.03 -17.03
CA GLY A 103 2.30 14.54 -18.29
C GLY A 103 2.51 16.06 -18.29
N GLU A 104 2.21 16.70 -19.41
CA GLU A 104 2.35 18.15 -19.59
C GLU A 104 1.21 18.95 -18.93
N GLU A 105 0.20 18.27 -18.39
CA GLU A 105 -0.92 18.91 -17.70
C GLU A 105 -0.47 19.43 -16.34
N SER A 106 -0.58 20.74 -16.14
CA SER A 106 -0.39 21.35 -14.83
C SER A 106 -1.63 21.12 -13.96
N PRO A 107 -1.48 20.73 -12.69
CA PRO A 107 -2.62 20.56 -11.79
C PRO A 107 -3.30 21.90 -11.53
N SER A 108 -4.62 21.91 -11.37
CA SER A 108 -5.33 23.16 -11.10
C SER A 108 -4.93 23.75 -9.75
N SER A 109 -4.73 25.07 -9.71
CA SER A 109 -4.35 25.79 -8.48
C SER A 109 -5.37 25.60 -7.36
N GLU A 110 -6.66 25.53 -7.70
CA GLU A 110 -7.75 25.26 -6.75
C GLU A 110 -7.60 23.89 -6.09
N LEU A 111 -7.26 22.86 -6.87
CA LEU A 111 -7.07 21.51 -6.36
C LEU A 111 -5.83 21.40 -5.46
N ILE A 112 -4.74 22.06 -5.84
CA ILE A 112 -3.54 22.16 -5.00
C ILE A 112 -3.90 22.81 -3.65
N GLN A 113 -4.55 23.97 -3.67
CA GLN A 113 -4.94 24.69 -2.44
C GLN A 113 -5.89 23.85 -1.58
N LEU A 114 -6.83 23.13 -2.20
CA LEU A 114 -7.74 22.24 -1.49
C LEU A 114 -6.99 21.13 -0.76
N TYR A 115 -6.09 20.42 -1.44
CA TYR A 115 -5.27 19.38 -0.81
C TYR A 115 -4.37 19.94 0.31
N GLN A 116 -3.75 21.10 0.08
CA GLN A 116 -2.93 21.78 1.09
C GLN A 116 -3.74 22.17 2.34
N LYS A 117 -4.99 22.60 2.17
CA LYS A 117 -5.91 22.91 3.29
C LYS A 117 -6.15 21.69 4.19
N PHE A 118 -6.15 20.48 3.62
CA PHE A 118 -6.25 19.23 4.36
C PHE A 118 -4.89 18.66 4.81
N GLY A 119 -3.82 19.45 4.72
CA GLY A 119 -2.49 19.11 5.20
C GLY A 119 -1.69 18.18 4.27
N PHE A 120 -2.07 18.07 3.00
CA PHE A 120 -1.27 17.37 2.00
C PHE A 120 -0.18 18.30 1.47
N LYS A 121 0.99 17.73 1.22
CA LYS A 121 2.09 18.39 0.52
C LYS A 121 2.06 18.01 -0.95
N VAL A 122 2.63 18.86 -1.80
CA VAL A 122 2.71 18.61 -3.24
C VAL A 122 4.16 18.30 -3.62
N PHE A 123 4.34 17.28 -4.45
CA PHE A 123 5.64 16.91 -5.00
C PHE A 123 5.46 16.35 -6.41
N SER A 124 6.47 16.50 -7.27
CA SER A 124 6.43 15.99 -8.64
C SER A 124 7.43 14.87 -8.82
N PHE A 125 6.95 13.69 -9.20
CA PHE A 125 7.78 12.58 -9.60
C PHE A 125 8.09 12.65 -11.10
N PRO A 126 9.34 12.43 -11.51
CA PRO A 126 9.68 12.43 -12.94
C PRO A 126 9.12 11.20 -13.63
N ALA A 127 9.04 11.25 -14.97
CA ALA A 127 8.77 10.06 -15.77
C ALA A 127 9.90 9.03 -15.54
N PRO A 128 9.59 7.80 -15.10
CA PRO A 128 10.62 6.77 -14.96
C PRO A 128 11.15 6.35 -16.34
N SER A 129 12.45 6.06 -16.47
CA SER A 129 12.99 5.56 -17.74
C SER A 129 12.71 4.07 -17.92
N HIS A 130 13.00 3.26 -16.89
CA HIS A 130 12.75 1.83 -16.86
C HIS A 130 12.26 1.43 -15.47
N VAL A 131 11.27 0.55 -15.43
CA VAL A 131 10.65 0.06 -14.19
C VAL A 131 10.45 -1.44 -14.24
N VAL A 132 10.41 -2.07 -13.07
CA VAL A 132 9.76 -3.37 -12.89
C VAL A 132 8.30 -3.11 -12.58
N THR A 133 7.38 -3.75 -13.29
CA THR A 133 5.94 -3.54 -13.15
C THR A 133 5.19 -4.84 -12.92
N ALA A 134 4.04 -4.72 -12.28
CA ALA A 134 3.01 -5.74 -12.21
C ALA A 134 1.64 -5.06 -12.13
N THR A 135 0.61 -5.73 -12.60
CA THR A 135 -0.78 -5.28 -12.46
C THR A 135 -1.59 -6.34 -11.74
N PHE A 136 -2.61 -5.89 -11.00
CA PHE A 136 -3.52 -6.78 -10.30
C PHE A 136 -4.93 -6.19 -10.26
N PRO A 137 -6.00 -6.99 -10.28
CA PRO A 137 -7.36 -6.47 -10.13
C PRO A 137 -7.54 -5.65 -8.84
N TYR A 138 -8.37 -4.63 -8.92
CA TYR A 138 -8.78 -3.76 -7.80
C TYR A 138 -10.30 -3.64 -7.76
N THR A 139 -10.97 -4.74 -7.43
CA THR A 139 -12.45 -4.81 -7.47
C THR A 139 -13.06 -4.89 -6.08
N SER A 140 -12.29 -5.26 -5.06
CA SER A 140 -12.74 -5.30 -3.67
C SER A 140 -11.58 -5.09 -2.70
N THR A 141 -11.88 -4.98 -1.40
CA THR A 141 -10.84 -4.98 -0.36
C THR A 141 -10.01 -6.27 -0.38
N LEU A 142 -10.63 -7.40 -0.67
CA LEU A 142 -9.94 -8.68 -0.78
C LEU A 142 -8.88 -8.62 -1.89
N SER A 143 -9.11 -7.84 -2.95
CA SER A 143 -8.12 -7.61 -4.00
C SER A 143 -6.83 -6.97 -3.47
N ILE A 144 -6.92 -5.97 -2.58
CA ILE A 144 -5.74 -5.31 -1.98
C ILE A 144 -4.93 -6.31 -1.15
N TRP A 145 -5.64 -7.10 -0.34
CA TRP A 145 -5.02 -8.13 0.49
C TRP A 145 -4.33 -9.22 -0.36
N LEU A 146 -5.00 -9.67 -1.43
CA LEU A 146 -4.43 -10.61 -2.39
C LEU A 146 -3.21 -10.01 -3.10
N ALA A 147 -3.28 -8.74 -3.50
CA ALA A 147 -2.18 -8.06 -4.15
C ALA A 147 -0.95 -7.98 -3.24
N THR A 148 -1.14 -7.61 -1.97
CA THR A 148 -0.07 -7.58 -0.97
C THR A 148 0.63 -8.93 -0.85
N ARG A 149 -0.14 -10.03 -0.84
CA ARG A 149 0.40 -11.39 -0.65
C ARG A 149 0.96 -12.06 -1.90
N ARG A 150 0.50 -11.65 -3.09
CA ARG A 150 0.87 -12.33 -4.34
C ARG A 150 1.78 -11.47 -5.21
N VAL A 151 1.52 -10.17 -5.28
CA VAL A 151 2.28 -9.26 -6.14
C VAL A 151 3.61 -8.88 -5.51
N HIS A 152 3.66 -8.56 -4.21
CA HIS A 152 4.92 -8.16 -3.58
C HIS A 152 5.96 -9.29 -3.58
N PRO A 153 5.63 -10.54 -3.21
CA PRO A 153 6.59 -11.63 -3.31
C PRO A 153 7.01 -11.93 -4.76
N ALA A 154 6.10 -11.79 -5.73
CA ALA A 154 6.44 -11.99 -7.14
C ALA A 154 7.41 -10.92 -7.64
N LEU A 155 7.19 -9.65 -7.27
CA LEU A 155 8.12 -8.55 -7.55
C LEU A 155 9.48 -8.82 -6.92
N ASP A 156 9.52 -9.20 -5.63
CA ASP A 156 10.76 -9.48 -4.90
C ASP A 156 11.54 -10.63 -5.54
N ALA A 157 10.84 -11.71 -5.93
CA ALA A 157 11.45 -12.85 -6.60
C ALA A 157 12.03 -12.48 -7.97
N TYR A 158 11.32 -11.67 -8.77
CA TYR A 158 11.79 -11.19 -10.06
C TYR A 158 13.03 -10.29 -9.93
N ILE A 159 12.97 -9.31 -9.03
CA ILE A 159 14.06 -8.36 -8.75
C ILE A 159 15.30 -9.11 -8.29
N LYS A 160 15.14 -10.03 -7.31
CA LYS A 160 16.24 -10.83 -6.78
C LYS A 160 16.83 -11.78 -7.83
N GLY A 161 15.98 -12.49 -8.58
CA GLY A 161 16.42 -13.45 -9.59
C GLY A 161 17.22 -12.79 -10.73
N ARG A 162 16.90 -11.55 -11.08
CA ARG A 162 17.59 -10.76 -12.10
C ARG A 162 18.66 -9.81 -11.55
N LYS A 163 18.90 -9.82 -10.23
CA LYS A 163 19.87 -8.95 -9.54
C LYS A 163 19.66 -7.45 -9.85
N LEU A 164 18.39 -7.04 -9.91
CA LEU A 164 18.02 -5.65 -10.19
C LEU A 164 18.03 -4.80 -8.92
N CYS A 165 18.30 -3.50 -9.07
CA CYS A 165 18.14 -2.51 -8.01
C CYS A 165 16.87 -1.69 -8.27
N ALA A 166 15.71 -2.20 -7.85
CA ALA A 166 14.42 -1.57 -8.12
C ALA A 166 13.81 -0.99 -6.84
N HIS A 167 13.72 0.33 -6.72
CA HIS A 167 13.13 1.03 -5.56
C HIS A 167 12.84 2.51 -5.89
N PRO A 168 12.01 3.22 -5.08
CA PRO A 168 11.06 2.69 -4.10
C PRO A 168 9.90 1.94 -4.78
N ARG A 169 9.01 1.32 -4.00
CA ARG A 169 7.82 0.65 -4.54
C ARG A 169 6.65 1.62 -4.61
N LEU A 170 6.07 1.76 -5.80
CA LEU A 170 4.90 2.60 -6.04
C LEU A 170 3.69 1.73 -6.36
N GLU A 171 2.55 2.13 -5.82
CA GLU A 171 1.23 1.56 -6.07
C GLU A 171 0.29 2.66 -6.54
N ILE A 172 -0.28 2.48 -7.73
CA ILE A 172 -1.23 3.43 -8.32
C ILE A 172 -2.56 2.69 -8.47
N TYR A 173 -3.57 3.22 -7.80
CA TYR A 173 -4.91 2.66 -7.78
C TYR A 173 -5.74 3.40 -8.83
N GLN A 174 -6.02 2.71 -9.93
CA GLN A 174 -6.72 3.28 -11.07
C GLN A 174 -7.84 2.34 -11.52
N GLN A 175 -9.06 2.86 -11.43
CA GLN A 175 -10.26 2.14 -11.84
C GLN A 175 -10.38 0.79 -11.12
N ASP A 176 -10.26 -0.31 -11.87
CA ASP A 176 -10.41 -1.68 -11.38
C ASP A 176 -9.08 -2.43 -11.40
N GLN A 177 -7.95 -1.68 -11.41
CA GLN A 177 -6.61 -2.22 -11.37
C GLN A 177 -5.70 -1.47 -10.38
N ILE A 178 -4.78 -2.22 -9.78
CA ILE A 178 -3.62 -1.69 -9.06
C ILE A 178 -2.41 -1.86 -9.98
N TYR A 179 -1.72 -0.76 -10.23
CA TYR A 179 -0.46 -0.74 -10.95
C TYR A 179 0.68 -0.66 -9.95
N PHE A 180 1.50 -1.69 -9.91
CA PHE A 180 2.72 -1.74 -9.11
C PHE A 180 3.90 -1.38 -10.00
N MET A 181 4.79 -0.52 -9.52
CA MET A 181 6.03 -0.26 -10.21
C MET A 181 7.19 0.03 -9.26
N CYS A 182 8.40 -0.35 -9.67
CA CYS A 182 9.64 -0.08 -8.97
C CYS A 182 10.66 0.50 -9.98
N PRO A 183 11.05 1.79 -9.86
CA PRO A 183 12.05 2.41 -10.73
C PRO A 183 13.40 1.70 -10.67
N LEU A 184 14.02 1.50 -11.84
CA LEU A 184 15.35 0.88 -11.97
C LEU A 184 16.49 1.89 -12.10
N ALA A 185 16.16 3.17 -12.32
CA ALA A 185 17.12 4.25 -12.46
C ALA A 185 16.57 5.53 -11.83
N ARG A 186 17.48 6.43 -11.42
CA ARG A 186 17.13 7.71 -10.80
C ARG A 186 16.16 7.54 -9.61
N GLN A 187 16.34 6.45 -8.86
CA GLN A 187 15.45 6.07 -7.77
C GLN A 187 15.27 7.19 -6.74
N GLY A 188 16.33 7.96 -6.48
CA GLY A 188 16.35 9.10 -5.57
C GLY A 188 15.34 10.22 -5.89
N ASP A 189 14.85 10.29 -7.12
CA ASP A 189 13.87 11.30 -7.55
C ASP A 189 12.43 10.92 -7.15
N PHE A 190 12.22 9.67 -6.73
CA PHE A 190 10.94 9.17 -6.23
C PHE A 190 10.82 9.24 -4.70
N TYR A 191 11.80 9.86 -4.03
CA TYR A 191 11.80 10.08 -2.58
C TYR A 191 11.36 11.49 -2.24
N VAL A 192 10.28 11.58 -1.46
CA VAL A 192 9.81 12.87 -0.94
C VAL A 192 10.81 13.44 0.08
N PRO A 193 10.87 14.78 0.25
CA PRO A 193 11.88 15.44 1.08
C PRO A 193 12.00 14.89 2.51
N GLU A 194 10.90 14.50 3.13
CA GLU A 194 10.83 14.01 4.51
C GLU A 194 11.62 12.72 4.73
N VAL A 195 11.79 11.91 3.69
CA VAL A 195 12.63 10.71 3.77
C VAL A 195 14.07 11.12 4.07
N LYS A 196 14.58 12.13 3.34
CA LYS A 196 15.94 12.65 3.50
C LYS A 196 16.11 13.34 4.85
N GLU A 197 15.11 14.08 5.30
CA GLU A 197 15.10 14.74 6.62
C GLU A 197 15.12 13.71 7.76
N THR A 198 14.33 12.64 7.65
CA THR A 198 14.27 11.57 8.65
C THR A 198 15.61 10.84 8.75
N GLU A 199 16.30 10.63 7.63
CA GLU A 199 17.63 10.02 7.59
C GLU A 199 18.72 10.92 8.18
N ARG A 200 18.63 12.24 7.97
CA ARG A 200 19.55 13.19 8.62
C ARG A 200 19.32 13.25 10.13
N LYS A 201 18.06 13.27 10.57
CA LYS A 201 17.69 13.31 11.98
C LYS A 201 18.11 12.04 12.73
N SER A 202 18.03 10.87 12.09
CA SER A 202 18.46 9.61 12.69
C SER A 202 19.98 9.45 12.78
N ARG A 203 20.76 10.20 11.97
CA ARG A 203 22.23 10.17 12.00
C ARG A 203 22.86 11.07 13.07
N GLY A 204 22.13 12.04 13.63
CA GLY A 204 22.60 12.92 14.72
C GLY A 204 23.81 13.82 14.35
N PRO A 205 24.11 14.86 15.15
CA PRO A 205 25.31 15.70 14.97
C PRO A 205 26.54 14.97 15.53
N ALA A 206 27.07 14.00 14.78
CA ALA A 206 28.40 13.45 15.02
C ALA A 206 29.35 14.11 14.01
N GLU A 207 29.90 15.27 14.37
CA GLU A 207 31.10 15.94 13.82
C GLU A 207 31.02 17.47 14.06
N ALA A 208 31.04 17.91 15.33
CA ALA A 208 31.36 19.29 15.69
C ALA A 208 31.70 19.41 17.20
N THR A 209 32.56 18.54 17.72
CA THR A 209 33.25 18.79 19.00
C THR A 209 34.58 18.07 18.97
N ASP A 210 35.49 18.59 18.17
CA ASP A 210 36.92 18.34 18.36
C ASP A 210 37.66 19.65 18.11
N ALA A 211 37.41 20.59 19.00
CA ALA A 211 38.27 21.74 19.22
C ALA A 211 38.14 22.16 20.69
N GLN A 212 39.14 21.74 21.47
CA GLN A 212 39.68 22.45 22.63
C GLN A 212 38.85 22.44 23.93
N MET A 213 39.25 21.59 24.89
CA MET A 213 39.84 22.08 26.15
C MET A 213 40.58 20.96 26.90
N ASP A 214 41.79 21.34 27.30
CA ASP A 214 42.82 20.68 28.09
C ASP A 214 42.39 20.37 29.55
N GLY A 215 43.05 19.39 30.18
CA GLY A 215 43.30 19.41 31.62
C GLY A 215 42.77 18.26 32.50
N THR A 216 43.71 17.40 32.90
CA THR A 216 43.85 16.74 34.22
C THR A 216 43.27 15.33 34.37
N GLY A 217 44.19 14.38 34.56
CA GLY A 217 43.92 12.95 34.61
C GLY A 217 43.45 12.38 35.95
N ALA A 218 43.07 11.11 35.87
CA ALA A 218 43.27 10.11 36.91
C ALA A 218 43.04 8.74 36.25
N ASP A 219 44.01 7.86 36.42
CA ASP A 219 44.04 6.50 35.92
C ASP A 219 43.00 5.63 36.63
N THR A 220 42.21 4.85 35.90
CA THR A 220 41.59 3.63 36.45
C THR A 220 41.34 2.66 35.29
N MET A 221 42.25 1.70 35.14
CA MET A 221 42.00 0.50 34.35
C MET A 221 41.07 -0.44 35.11
N SER A 222 40.07 -1.01 34.44
CA SER A 222 39.43 -2.25 34.88
C SER A 222 38.85 -2.97 33.67
N ASP A 223 39.37 -4.18 33.48
CA ASP A 223 39.17 -5.08 32.37
C ASP A 223 37.87 -5.90 32.46
N THR A 224 37.24 -6.05 31.30
CA THR A 224 36.69 -7.27 30.68
C THR A 224 35.88 -8.32 31.48
N SER A 225 34.74 -8.65 30.87
CA SER A 225 34.18 -10.00 30.63
C SER A 225 33.23 -10.63 31.66
N SER A 226 32.10 -11.11 31.15
CA SER A 226 31.38 -12.25 31.69
C SER A 226 30.56 -12.94 30.59
N VAL A 227 31.04 -14.09 30.13
CA VAL A 227 30.26 -15.12 29.44
C VAL A 227 29.72 -16.07 30.50
N SER A 228 28.46 -16.51 30.38
CA SER A 228 28.02 -17.78 30.99
C SER A 228 26.90 -18.42 30.18
N LEU A 229 27.20 -19.64 29.71
CA LEU A 229 26.30 -20.70 29.25
C LEU A 229 25.76 -21.44 30.47
N GLU A 230 24.50 -21.87 30.45
CA GLU A 230 24.02 -22.99 31.25
C GLU A 230 22.95 -23.79 30.48
N VAL A 231 23.02 -25.11 30.61
CA VAL A 231 22.31 -26.14 29.83
C VAL A 231 21.53 -27.06 30.79
N GLY A 232 20.23 -27.25 30.50
CA GLY A 232 19.41 -28.46 30.80
C GLY A 232 19.09 -28.79 32.27
N PRO A 233 18.20 -29.77 32.59
CA PRO A 233 17.57 -30.83 31.76
C PRO A 233 16.00 -30.81 31.79
N GLY A 234 15.22 -31.39 30.85
CA GLY A 234 14.82 -32.83 30.69
C GLY A 234 13.74 -33.24 31.72
N SER A 235 12.54 -33.81 31.45
CA SER A 235 11.97 -34.56 30.32
C SER A 235 10.46 -34.91 30.53
N ARG A 236 9.75 -35.21 29.41
CA ARG A 236 8.60 -36.15 29.18
C ARG A 236 7.10 -35.75 29.31
N GLU A 237 6.51 -35.50 28.13
CA GLU A 237 5.30 -36.04 27.45
C GLU A 237 3.96 -36.30 28.18
N THR A 238 2.85 -35.73 27.68
CA THR A 238 1.63 -36.42 27.13
C THR A 238 0.71 -35.42 26.41
N SER A 239 0.12 -35.83 25.29
CA SER A 239 -0.66 -35.08 24.31
C SER A 239 -2.00 -34.47 24.78
N ALA A 240 -2.31 -33.26 24.33
CA ALA A 240 -3.66 -32.83 23.95
C ALA A 240 -3.54 -31.65 22.95
N ALA A 241 -4.11 -31.81 21.76
CA ALA A 241 -4.08 -30.82 20.69
C ALA A 241 -4.79 -29.52 21.14
N THR A 242 -4.01 -28.49 21.41
CA THR A 242 -4.49 -27.11 21.60
C THR A 242 -3.80 -26.25 20.54
N LEU A 243 -4.61 -25.55 19.75
CA LEU A 243 -4.17 -24.60 18.72
C LEU A 243 -3.00 -23.74 19.21
N SER A 244 -1.91 -23.70 18.43
CA SER A 244 -0.69 -22.99 18.81
C SER A 244 -0.97 -21.49 19.00
N PRO A 245 -0.41 -20.84 20.05
CA PRO A 245 -0.50 -19.39 20.25
C PRO A 245 -0.04 -18.57 19.03
N GLY A 246 0.79 -19.15 18.16
CA GLY A 246 1.26 -18.54 16.91
C GLY A 246 0.19 -18.39 15.84
N GLU A 247 -0.74 -19.35 15.73
CA GLU A 247 -1.83 -19.30 14.74
C GLU A 247 -2.89 -18.28 15.15
N ARG A 248 -3.19 -18.18 16.45
CA ARG A 248 -4.14 -17.18 16.97
C ARG A 248 -3.62 -15.74 16.81
N ARG A 249 -2.31 -15.52 16.93
CA ARG A 249 -1.68 -14.21 16.63
C ARG A 249 -1.71 -13.91 15.14
N ARG A 250 -1.41 -14.89 14.28
CA ARG A 250 -1.44 -14.74 12.82
C ARG A 250 -2.86 -14.43 12.32
N VAL A 251 -3.90 -15.10 12.83
CA VAL A 251 -5.30 -14.83 12.47
C VAL A 251 -5.75 -13.44 12.96
N LYS A 252 -5.36 -13.03 14.18
CA LYS A 252 -5.62 -11.66 14.66
C LYS A 252 -4.92 -10.59 13.82
N SER A 253 -3.68 -10.83 13.40
CA SER A 253 -2.93 -9.95 12.49
C SER A 253 -3.64 -9.82 11.14
N ILE A 254 -4.10 -10.93 10.57
CA ILE A 254 -4.85 -10.96 9.30
C ILE A 254 -6.16 -10.19 9.43
N PHE A 255 -6.89 -10.39 10.54
CA PHE A 255 -8.14 -9.69 10.79
C PHE A 255 -7.91 -8.18 10.98
N SER A 256 -6.83 -7.80 11.66
CA SER A 256 -6.42 -6.40 11.82
C SER A 256 -6.04 -5.76 10.48
N GLU A 257 -5.22 -6.41 9.65
CA GLU A 257 -4.86 -5.94 8.31
C GLU A 257 -6.08 -5.82 7.40
N LEU A 258 -6.97 -6.82 7.41
CA LEU A 258 -8.21 -6.75 6.65
C LEU A 258 -9.13 -5.64 7.16
N SER A 259 -9.20 -5.41 8.47
CA SER A 259 -10.04 -4.35 9.04
C SER A 259 -9.54 -2.96 8.69
N SER A 260 -8.23 -2.71 8.73
CA SER A 260 -7.65 -1.41 8.42
C SER A 260 -7.68 -1.11 6.91
N LEU A 261 -7.47 -2.14 6.08
CA LEU A 261 -7.69 -2.06 4.64
C LEU A 261 -9.17 -1.85 4.32
N CYS A 262 -10.10 -2.56 4.99
CA CYS A 262 -11.55 -2.43 4.81
C CYS A 262 -12.05 -1.02 5.14
N SER A 263 -11.61 -0.41 6.25
CA SER A 263 -12.01 0.97 6.56
C SER A 263 -11.54 1.97 5.50
N GLY A 264 -10.34 1.74 4.94
CA GLY A 264 -9.75 2.54 3.86
C GLY A 264 -10.47 2.40 2.52
N SER A 265 -10.61 1.15 2.06
CA SER A 265 -11.11 0.78 0.73
C SER A 265 -12.62 0.73 0.63
N SER A 266 -13.36 0.34 1.67
CA SER A 266 -14.83 0.44 1.66
C SER A 266 -15.26 1.89 1.54
N SER A 267 -14.57 2.83 2.20
CA SER A 267 -14.91 4.25 2.08
C SER A 267 -14.66 4.78 0.65
N CYS A 268 -13.51 4.48 0.04
CA CYS A 268 -13.24 4.90 -1.35
C CYS A 268 -14.14 4.18 -2.38
N SER A 269 -14.47 2.89 -2.18
CA SER A 269 -15.38 2.15 -3.09
C SER A 269 -16.84 2.57 -2.93
N LEU A 270 -17.34 2.79 -1.71
CA LEU A 270 -18.71 3.26 -1.45
C LEU A 270 -18.95 4.70 -1.93
N LEU A 271 -17.99 5.61 -1.71
CA LEU A 271 -18.05 6.97 -2.28
C LEU A 271 -18.13 6.96 -3.81
N ARG A 272 -17.53 5.94 -4.44
CA ARG A 272 -17.52 5.77 -5.91
C ARG A 272 -18.81 5.14 -6.44
N SER A 273 -19.38 4.14 -5.75
CA SER A 273 -20.67 3.53 -6.14
C SER A 273 -21.85 4.50 -6.03
N SER A 274 -21.83 5.43 -5.07
CA SER A 274 -22.90 6.44 -4.90
C SER A 274 -22.96 7.49 -6.02
N GLN A 275 -21.94 7.59 -6.87
CA GLN A 275 -21.85 8.59 -7.95
C GLN A 275 -22.13 7.98 -9.34
N PHE A 276 -22.39 6.67 -9.44
CA PHE A 276 -22.71 5.98 -10.70
C PHE A 276 -24.20 6.03 -11.09
N GLN A 277 -24.99 6.84 -10.39
CA GLN A 277 -26.37 7.13 -10.79
C GLN A 277 -26.38 8.38 -11.66
N GLU A 278 -26.02 8.23 -12.95
CA GLU A 278 -26.26 9.30 -13.94
C GLU A 278 -27.76 9.59 -14.03
N PRO A 279 -28.18 10.87 -14.05
CA PRO A 279 -29.54 11.22 -14.44
C PRO A 279 -29.76 10.86 -15.92
N PRO A 280 -30.97 10.42 -16.32
CA PRO A 280 -31.25 10.03 -17.69
C PRO A 280 -31.03 11.22 -18.66
N PRO A 281 -30.56 10.97 -19.89
CA PRO A 281 -30.31 12.04 -20.85
C PRO A 281 -31.63 12.74 -21.22
N HIS A 282 -31.62 14.07 -21.13
CA HIS A 282 -32.71 14.92 -21.62
C HIS A 282 -32.91 14.73 -23.14
N PRO A 283 -34.15 14.71 -23.64
CA PRO A 283 -34.39 14.52 -25.07
C PRO A 283 -33.88 15.72 -25.87
N SER A 284 -33.00 15.42 -26.83
CA SER A 284 -32.44 16.34 -27.81
C SER A 284 -33.52 17.01 -28.66
N SER A 285 -33.49 18.34 -28.73
CA SER A 285 -34.30 19.17 -29.62
C SER A 285 -34.04 18.86 -31.11
N PRO A 286 -35.04 18.99 -32.00
CA PRO A 286 -34.92 18.59 -33.41
C PRO A 286 -34.10 19.58 -34.26
N PRO A 287 -33.54 19.13 -35.41
CA PRO A 287 -32.64 19.95 -36.21
C PRO A 287 -33.39 21.02 -37.02
N ARG A 288 -32.79 22.21 -37.13
CA ARG A 288 -33.21 23.27 -38.07
C ARG A 288 -32.94 22.87 -39.51
N SER A 289 -33.95 23.02 -40.35
CA SER A 289 -33.92 22.85 -41.80
C SER A 289 -32.97 23.85 -42.48
N PRO A 290 -32.36 23.50 -43.63
CA PRO A 290 -31.56 24.43 -44.42
C PRO A 290 -32.47 25.33 -45.26
N ALA A 291 -32.12 26.61 -45.35
CA ALA A 291 -32.73 27.54 -46.30
C ALA A 291 -31.90 27.57 -47.60
N SER A 292 -32.58 27.43 -48.72
CA SER A 292 -32.12 27.82 -50.07
C SER A 292 -33.35 28.21 -50.89
N PRO A 293 -33.21 28.98 -51.99
CA PRO A 293 -32.03 29.67 -52.51
C PRO A 293 -32.02 31.19 -52.27
#